data_AF-A0A538S780-F1
#
_entry.id   AF-A0A538S780-F1
#
_cell.length_a   1.000
_cell.length_b   1.000
_cell.length_c   1.000
_cell.angle_alpha   90.00
_cell.angle_beta   90.00
_cell.angle_gamma   90.00
#
_symmetry.space_group_name_H-M   'P 1'
#
loop_
_entity.id
_entity.type
_entity.pdbx_description
1 polymer ?
#
loop_
_entity_poly.entity_id
_entity_poly.type
_entity_poly.pdbx_seq_one_letter_code
_entity_poly.pdbx_strand_id
1 'polypeptide(L)'
;MKAAWLVVSALVVSSSPSATAPLVGPEYFEALQAADRAYDQRRYPAAESLYARLAKRGQDVWVWYRLGQSRVRQERHRAAADAFRQAIPLGTQRARESYPEFMRIRIARCYALAGERDSAIAWIDRAIANGFEDRGDLADDDALASLRGDPRFERLAGRLSAELTRDEGWRHDLAFLIAEIRRVHVRFRSEPLPPGFESEARALEAEIPRLGDAEVLLRLQQLMARLGDGHSLLYPFGERVTLLSIPVRLYHFDDGWFVVEAPDSLRPWVGRRALAMGGVPIDTLVRRVATLVSRDNPMGIEWIGPLYLQLGDVIAALGGTRDPRRIRLTLQDSAGRREEVTIVADRPLRPQAPKLGPAPSGTPPLWLRDVQRPFWIAPLPAPGALYLQFNQVADADSESLGEFGLRLRGVLKRDSIRDLVVDLRHNNGGDGYLLGELRRTLVWFAADDPRHRLFVLTGRGTFSAAQVFLNQIDHDTPAIVAGEPSSSRPDFPGEDTSLRLPWSGVHGSISSRWHMVDGADTRVWIAPRIPVRLTARDYFANRDPVLDAVLEVMRKEQ
;
A
#
# COMPACT_ATOMS: atom_id res chain seq x y z
N MET A 1 72.80 -42.13 28.26
CA MET A 1 72.06 -43.27 27.68
C MET A 1 70.76 -42.76 27.08
N LYS A 2 70.48 -43.15 25.83
CA LYS A 2 69.37 -42.72 24.98
C LYS A 2 68.09 -43.46 25.37
N ALA A 3 66.92 -42.81 25.27
CA ALA A 3 65.65 -43.50 25.05
C ALA A 3 64.78 -42.65 24.10
N ALA A 4 64.53 -43.22 22.94
CA ALA A 4 63.82 -42.64 21.80
C ALA A 4 62.31 -42.63 22.04
N TRP A 5 61.65 -41.53 21.68
CA TRP A 5 60.20 -41.49 21.53
C TRP A 5 59.84 -41.70 20.06
N LEU A 6 59.13 -42.80 19.79
CA LEU A 6 58.49 -43.08 18.51
C LEU A 6 57.37 -42.06 18.26
N VAL A 7 57.43 -41.35 17.13
CA VAL A 7 56.29 -40.62 16.58
C VAL A 7 55.52 -41.58 15.67
N VAL A 8 54.33 -41.99 16.11
CA VAL A 8 53.35 -42.66 15.25
C VAL A 8 52.51 -41.57 14.60
N SER A 9 52.78 -41.26 13.34
CA SER A 9 51.94 -40.39 12.53
C SER A 9 50.64 -41.10 12.19
N ALA A 10 49.56 -40.77 12.89
CA ALA A 10 48.21 -41.11 12.45
C ALA A 10 47.86 -40.27 11.22
N LEU A 11 47.84 -40.90 10.04
CA LEU A 11 47.24 -40.34 8.84
C LEU A 11 45.73 -40.18 9.11
N VAL A 12 45.29 -38.98 9.46
CA VAL A 12 43.90 -38.58 9.26
C VAL A 12 43.75 -38.35 7.76
N VAL A 13 43.29 -39.37 7.04
CA VAL A 13 42.76 -39.21 5.69
C VAL A 13 41.49 -38.38 5.83
N SER A 14 41.64 -37.06 5.71
CA SER A 14 40.51 -36.20 5.41
C SER A 14 40.07 -36.54 4.00
N SER A 15 39.08 -37.42 3.87
CA SER A 15 38.37 -37.58 2.61
C SER A 15 37.75 -36.22 2.30
N SER A 16 38.27 -35.55 1.27
CA SER A 16 37.65 -34.35 0.75
C SER A 16 36.21 -34.73 0.36
N PRO A 17 35.17 -34.05 0.86
CA PRO A 17 33.81 -34.37 0.48
C PRO A 17 33.70 -34.29 -1.04
N SER A 18 33.18 -35.37 -1.64
CA SER A 18 32.97 -35.45 -3.08
C SER A 18 32.30 -34.18 -3.60
N ALA A 19 32.75 -33.63 -4.73
CA ALA A 19 32.11 -32.48 -5.39
C ALA A 19 30.62 -32.72 -5.71
N THR A 20 30.16 -33.97 -5.62
CA THR A 20 28.76 -34.36 -5.84
C THR A 20 27.89 -34.34 -4.58
N ALA A 21 28.46 -34.40 -3.37
CA ALA A 21 27.72 -34.47 -2.11
C ALA A 21 26.94 -33.18 -1.83
N PRO A 22 25.73 -33.24 -1.24
CA PRO A 22 25.00 -32.06 -0.80
C PRO A 22 25.83 -31.25 0.21
N LEU A 23 25.87 -29.94 0.04
CA LEU A 23 26.46 -29.05 1.03
C LEU A 23 25.66 -29.11 2.34
N VAL A 24 26.36 -29.08 3.48
CA VAL A 24 25.78 -29.10 4.83
C VAL A 24 26.46 -28.03 5.70
N GLY A 25 25.86 -27.72 6.86
CA GLY A 25 26.53 -26.93 7.90
C GLY A 25 27.13 -25.60 7.42
N PRO A 26 28.34 -25.23 7.90
CA PRO A 26 29.03 -24.02 7.51
C PRO A 26 29.33 -23.91 6.00
N GLU A 27 29.69 -25.02 5.34
CA GLU A 27 30.05 -25.01 3.91
C GLU A 27 28.84 -24.65 3.03
N TYR A 28 27.63 -25.06 3.44
CA TYR A 28 26.39 -24.63 2.80
C TYR A 28 26.20 -23.11 2.91
N PHE A 29 26.40 -22.57 4.11
CA PHE A 29 26.20 -21.15 4.37
C PHE A 29 27.20 -20.27 3.60
N GLU A 30 28.48 -20.66 3.56
CA GLU A 30 29.51 -19.95 2.79
C GLU A 30 29.19 -19.92 1.29
N ALA A 31 28.76 -21.06 0.74
CA ALA A 31 28.36 -21.16 -0.66
C ALA A 31 27.10 -20.33 -0.95
N LEU A 32 26.13 -20.28 -0.03
CA LEU A 32 24.94 -19.43 -0.16
C LEU A 32 25.32 -17.95 -0.24
N GLN A 33 26.18 -17.47 0.67
CA GLN A 33 26.64 -16.08 0.61
C GLN A 33 27.42 -15.77 -0.69
N ALA A 34 28.26 -16.71 -1.15
CA ALA A 34 28.97 -16.56 -2.41
C ALA A 34 28.01 -16.50 -3.61
N ALA A 35 26.92 -17.29 -3.58
CA ALA A 35 25.88 -17.30 -4.59
C ALA A 35 25.12 -15.97 -4.63
N ASP A 36 24.68 -15.47 -3.46
CA ASP A 36 24.00 -14.17 -3.34
C ASP A 36 24.90 -13.03 -3.87
N ARG A 37 26.18 -12.97 -3.44
CA ARG A 37 27.13 -11.97 -3.97
C ARG A 37 27.34 -12.09 -5.48
N ALA A 38 27.43 -13.30 -6.01
CA ALA A 38 27.57 -13.49 -7.46
C ALA A 38 26.34 -13.02 -8.22
N TYR A 39 25.13 -13.26 -7.68
CA TYR A 39 23.88 -12.79 -8.26
C TYR A 39 23.82 -11.26 -8.26
N ASP A 40 24.10 -10.62 -7.12
CA ASP A 40 24.00 -9.17 -6.96
C ASP A 40 25.02 -8.44 -7.85
N GLN A 41 26.19 -9.04 -8.08
CA GLN A 41 27.20 -8.58 -9.03
C GLN A 41 26.88 -8.94 -10.50
N ARG A 42 25.68 -9.46 -10.78
CA ARG A 42 25.19 -9.87 -12.11
C ARG A 42 26.05 -10.96 -12.79
N ARG A 43 26.81 -11.74 -12.01
CA ARG A 43 27.59 -12.89 -12.49
C ARG A 43 26.71 -14.14 -12.53
N TYR A 44 25.66 -14.10 -13.34
CA TYR A 44 24.58 -15.10 -13.34
C TYR A 44 25.03 -16.54 -13.60
N PRO A 45 25.99 -16.86 -14.48
CA PRO A 45 26.48 -18.23 -14.63
C PRO A 45 27.15 -18.78 -13.36
N ALA A 46 27.90 -17.94 -12.64
CA ALA A 46 28.53 -18.32 -11.38
C ALA A 46 27.49 -18.49 -10.27
N ALA A 47 26.52 -17.57 -10.20
CA ALA A 47 25.39 -17.66 -9.28
C ALA A 47 24.59 -18.95 -9.52
N GLU A 48 24.26 -19.27 -10.78
CA GLU A 48 23.57 -20.51 -11.14
C GLU A 48 24.34 -21.74 -10.66
N SER A 49 25.65 -21.83 -10.92
CA SER A 49 26.45 -22.99 -10.52
C SER A 49 26.38 -23.22 -9.00
N LEU A 50 26.51 -22.15 -8.22
CA LEU A 50 26.46 -22.20 -6.76
C LEU A 50 25.05 -22.55 -6.26
N TYR A 51 24.00 -21.87 -6.76
CA TYR A 51 22.63 -22.19 -6.37
C TYR A 51 22.20 -23.59 -6.80
N ALA A 52 22.64 -24.10 -7.95
CA ALA A 52 22.35 -25.47 -8.37
C ALA A 52 22.97 -26.50 -7.42
N ARG A 53 24.19 -26.22 -6.91
CA ARG A 53 24.83 -27.06 -5.90
C ARG A 53 24.07 -27.02 -4.56
N LEU A 54 23.65 -25.83 -4.12
CA LEU A 54 22.84 -25.65 -2.90
C LEU A 54 21.47 -26.32 -3.02
N ALA A 55 20.85 -26.23 -4.20
CA ALA A 55 19.52 -26.77 -4.49
C ALA A 55 19.45 -28.30 -4.40
N LYS A 56 20.58 -29.03 -4.47
CA LYS A 56 20.63 -30.47 -4.21
C LYS A 56 20.08 -30.87 -2.83
N ARG A 57 20.12 -29.95 -1.85
CA ARG A 57 19.51 -30.16 -0.53
C ARG A 57 17.98 -30.03 -0.57
N GLY A 58 17.45 -29.25 -1.51
CA GLY A 58 16.03 -29.19 -1.84
C GLY A 58 15.10 -28.50 -0.82
N GLN A 59 15.63 -27.89 0.24
CA GLN A 59 14.84 -27.41 1.38
C GLN A 59 14.55 -25.90 1.39
N ASP A 60 15.18 -25.11 0.53
CA ASP A 60 15.15 -23.65 0.61
C ASP A 60 14.50 -23.03 -0.64
N VAL A 61 13.34 -22.38 -0.43
CA VAL A 61 12.59 -21.69 -1.49
C VAL A 61 13.41 -20.56 -2.14
N TRP A 62 14.21 -19.84 -1.37
CA TRP A 62 15.03 -18.73 -1.88
C TRP A 62 16.12 -19.22 -2.82
N VAL A 63 16.75 -20.35 -2.50
CA VAL A 63 17.76 -20.99 -3.36
C VAL A 63 17.16 -21.40 -4.70
N TRP A 64 15.99 -22.04 -4.71
CA TRP A 64 15.31 -22.42 -5.94
C TRP A 64 14.85 -21.21 -6.76
N TYR A 65 14.32 -20.19 -6.09
CA TYR A 65 13.93 -18.92 -6.71
C TYR A 65 15.12 -18.23 -7.38
N ARG A 66 16.23 -18.04 -6.65
CA ARG A 66 17.45 -17.40 -7.21
C ARG A 66 18.11 -18.25 -8.29
N LEU A 67 18.04 -19.57 -8.20
CA LEU A 67 18.47 -20.47 -9.28
C LEU A 67 17.66 -20.23 -10.56
N GLY A 68 16.32 -20.22 -10.44
CA GLY A 68 15.43 -19.92 -11.55
C GLY A 68 15.70 -18.54 -12.15
N GLN A 69 15.82 -17.50 -11.31
CA GLN A 69 16.12 -16.14 -11.76
C GLN A 69 17.48 -16.05 -12.47
N SER A 70 18.51 -16.74 -11.97
CA SER A 70 19.83 -16.80 -12.62
C SER A 70 19.75 -17.43 -14.01
N ARG A 71 18.88 -18.44 -14.20
CA ARG A 71 18.63 -19.09 -15.49
C ARG A 71 17.79 -18.23 -16.43
N VAL A 72 16.79 -17.49 -15.93
CA VAL A 72 16.04 -16.50 -16.71
C VAL A 72 16.98 -15.44 -17.29
N ARG A 73 17.92 -14.93 -16.48
CA ARG A 73 18.91 -13.93 -16.93
C ARG A 73 19.90 -14.44 -17.98
N GLN A 74 19.92 -15.75 -18.22
CA GLN A 74 20.71 -16.42 -19.25
C GLN A 74 19.82 -17.01 -20.37
N GLU A 75 18.54 -16.63 -20.43
CA GLU A 75 17.56 -17.11 -21.44
C GLU A 75 17.33 -18.64 -21.41
N ARG A 76 17.70 -19.30 -20.31
CA ARG A 76 17.52 -20.74 -20.12
C ARG A 76 16.14 -21.05 -19.56
N HIS A 77 15.10 -20.68 -20.30
CA HIS A 77 13.72 -20.62 -19.81
C HIS A 77 13.18 -21.96 -19.28
N ARG A 78 13.39 -23.09 -19.96
CA ARG A 78 12.95 -24.42 -19.48
C ARG A 78 13.60 -24.79 -18.14
N ALA A 79 14.92 -24.63 -18.06
CA ALA A 79 15.66 -24.92 -16.83
C ALA A 79 15.27 -23.96 -15.69
N ALA A 80 14.90 -22.71 -16.01
CA ALA A 80 14.38 -21.77 -15.03
C ALA A 80 13.01 -22.21 -14.49
N ALA A 81 12.09 -22.60 -15.39
CA ALA A 81 10.78 -23.14 -15.02
C ALA A 81 10.91 -24.35 -14.08
N ASP A 82 11.85 -25.26 -14.35
CA ASP A 82 12.07 -26.42 -13.47
C ASP A 82 12.56 -26.02 -12.08
N ALA A 83 13.44 -25.02 -11.96
CA ALA A 83 13.87 -24.51 -10.66
C ALA A 83 12.71 -23.87 -9.89
N PHE A 84 11.89 -23.04 -10.56
CA PHE A 84 10.72 -22.41 -9.95
C PHE A 84 9.68 -23.44 -9.47
N ARG A 85 9.49 -24.54 -10.20
CA ARG A 85 8.59 -25.63 -9.76
C ARG A 85 9.02 -26.26 -8.44
N GLN A 86 10.32 -26.43 -8.23
CA GLN A 86 10.85 -26.97 -6.97
C GLN A 86 10.64 -26.00 -5.80
N ALA A 87 10.50 -24.70 -6.07
CA ALA A 87 10.22 -23.70 -5.04
C ALA A 87 8.77 -23.76 -4.53
N ILE A 88 7.79 -24.09 -5.38
CA ILE A 88 6.34 -24.08 -5.05
C ILE A 88 5.98 -24.87 -3.77
N PRO A 89 6.37 -26.15 -3.61
CA PRO A 89 5.98 -26.93 -2.43
C PRO A 89 6.66 -26.48 -1.13
N LEU A 90 7.67 -25.59 -1.22
CA LEU A 90 8.41 -25.08 -0.06
C LEU A 90 7.78 -23.82 0.55
N GLY A 91 6.71 -23.29 -0.04
CA GLY A 91 5.96 -22.15 0.49
C GLY A 91 6.54 -20.80 0.08
N THR A 92 6.60 -19.87 1.03
CA THR A 92 6.96 -18.47 0.81
C THR A 92 8.14 -18.06 1.70
N GLN A 93 8.98 -17.12 1.24
CA GLN A 93 10.01 -16.54 2.09
C GLN A 93 10.47 -15.18 1.59
N ARG A 94 10.75 -14.27 2.52
CA ARG A 94 11.39 -12.95 2.34
C ARG A 94 10.60 -11.90 1.53
N ALA A 95 9.93 -12.28 0.44
CA ALA A 95 9.30 -11.33 -0.48
C ALA A 95 8.09 -11.92 -1.23
N ARG A 96 7.20 -11.05 -1.72
CA ARG A 96 5.97 -11.41 -2.46
C ARG A 96 6.26 -12.25 -3.71
N GLU A 97 7.40 -12.01 -4.37
CA GLU A 97 7.79 -12.70 -5.60
C GLU A 97 8.11 -14.18 -5.40
N SER A 98 8.37 -14.60 -4.16
CA SER A 98 8.60 -16.00 -3.80
C SER A 98 7.30 -16.80 -3.68
N TYR A 99 6.14 -16.13 -3.74
CA TYR A 99 4.89 -16.79 -3.43
C TYR A 99 4.49 -17.79 -4.52
N PRO A 100 3.87 -18.93 -4.16
CA PRO A 100 3.55 -19.99 -5.10
C PRO A 100 2.81 -19.55 -6.36
N GLU A 101 1.87 -18.61 -6.26
CA GLU A 101 1.08 -18.08 -7.37
C GLU A 101 1.92 -17.21 -8.32
N PHE A 102 2.79 -16.34 -7.78
CA PHE A 102 3.77 -15.59 -8.58
C PHE A 102 4.79 -16.52 -9.21
N MET A 103 5.20 -17.57 -8.50
CA MET A 103 6.09 -18.61 -9.02
C MET A 103 5.47 -19.34 -10.22
N ARG A 104 4.16 -19.62 -10.17
CA ARG A 104 3.42 -20.20 -11.30
C ARG A 104 3.38 -19.26 -12.50
N ILE A 105 3.18 -17.96 -12.30
CA ILE A 105 3.27 -16.97 -13.39
C ILE A 105 4.69 -16.89 -13.96
N ARG A 106 5.73 -16.95 -13.12
CA ARG A 106 7.13 -17.02 -13.60
C ARG A 106 7.38 -18.25 -14.47
N ILE A 107 6.82 -19.40 -14.09
CA ILE A 107 6.88 -20.63 -14.91
C ILE A 107 6.15 -20.43 -16.24
N ALA A 108 4.95 -19.83 -16.22
CA ALA A 108 4.20 -19.53 -17.44
C ALA A 108 4.99 -18.62 -18.40
N ARG A 109 5.59 -17.54 -17.88
CA ARG A 109 6.46 -16.63 -18.64
C ARG A 109 7.64 -17.38 -19.27
N CYS A 110 8.28 -18.28 -18.52
CA CYS A 110 9.36 -19.11 -19.05
C CYS A 110 8.87 -20.00 -20.22
N TYR A 111 7.70 -20.62 -20.10
CA TYR A 111 7.14 -21.42 -21.18
C TYR A 111 6.76 -20.61 -22.41
N ALA A 112 6.15 -19.44 -22.22
CA ALA A 112 5.80 -18.54 -23.31
C ALA A 112 7.05 -18.07 -24.09
N LEU A 113 8.12 -17.70 -23.38
CA LEU A 113 9.41 -17.33 -23.97
C LEU A 113 10.14 -18.51 -24.64
N ALA A 114 9.88 -19.75 -24.19
CA ALA A 114 10.38 -20.96 -24.84
C ALA A 114 9.55 -21.41 -26.06
N GLY A 115 8.50 -20.66 -26.44
CA GLY A 115 7.59 -20.98 -27.54
C GLY A 115 6.54 -22.06 -27.22
N GLU A 116 6.41 -22.46 -25.95
CA GLU A 116 5.50 -23.51 -25.51
C GLU A 116 4.17 -22.93 -24.99
N ARG A 117 3.33 -22.51 -25.95
CA ARG A 117 2.07 -21.82 -25.67
C ARG A 117 1.12 -22.58 -24.73
N ASP A 118 0.87 -23.86 -25.01
CA ASP A 118 -0.06 -24.67 -24.21
C ASP A 118 0.41 -24.85 -22.77
N SER A 119 1.72 -25.08 -22.58
CA SER A 119 2.32 -25.14 -21.25
C SER A 119 2.14 -23.81 -20.51
N ALA A 120 2.40 -22.69 -21.17
CA ALA A 120 2.26 -21.37 -20.57
C ALA A 120 0.83 -21.10 -20.10
N ILE A 121 -0.16 -21.32 -20.97
CA ILE A 121 -1.59 -21.15 -20.66
C ILE A 121 -2.01 -22.06 -19.50
N ALA A 122 -1.59 -23.32 -19.48
CA ALA A 122 -1.88 -24.24 -18.38
C ALA A 122 -1.30 -23.79 -17.04
N TRP A 123 -0.15 -23.11 -17.03
CA TRP A 123 0.43 -22.56 -15.80
C TRP A 123 -0.25 -21.27 -15.34
N ILE A 124 -0.75 -20.43 -16.27
CA ILE A 124 -1.58 -19.25 -15.94
C ILE A 124 -2.89 -19.70 -15.30
N ASP A 125 -3.58 -20.68 -15.91
CA ASP A 125 -4.81 -21.25 -15.38
C ASP A 125 -4.62 -21.78 -13.95
N ARG A 126 -3.55 -22.57 -13.73
CA ARG A 126 -3.18 -23.02 -12.38
C ARG A 126 -2.89 -21.87 -11.42
N ALA A 127 -2.23 -20.81 -11.86
CA ALA A 127 -1.94 -19.67 -11.00
C ALA A 127 -3.24 -18.99 -10.53
N ILE A 128 -4.16 -18.72 -11.47
CA ILE A 128 -5.45 -18.08 -11.18
C ILE A 128 -6.31 -18.97 -10.28
N ALA A 129 -6.39 -20.27 -10.57
CA ALA A 129 -7.11 -21.25 -9.75
C ALA A 129 -6.52 -21.40 -8.33
N ASN A 130 -5.25 -21.01 -8.12
CA ASN A 130 -4.59 -21.00 -6.82
C ASN A 130 -4.44 -19.59 -6.22
N GLY A 131 -5.27 -18.64 -6.67
CA GLY A 131 -5.41 -17.34 -6.01
C GLY A 131 -4.51 -16.22 -6.53
N PHE A 132 -3.85 -16.36 -7.68
CA PHE A 132 -3.09 -15.27 -8.29
C PHE A 132 -3.94 -14.01 -8.46
N GLU A 133 -3.58 -12.95 -7.74
CA GLU A 133 -4.43 -11.77 -7.59
C GLU A 133 -4.33 -10.78 -8.76
N ASP A 134 -3.16 -10.62 -9.39
CA ASP A 134 -2.88 -9.55 -10.36
C ASP A 134 -3.26 -9.94 -11.80
N ARG A 135 -4.50 -10.38 -11.97
CA ARG A 135 -5.02 -10.88 -13.25
C ARG A 135 -4.93 -9.84 -14.37
N GLY A 136 -5.16 -8.55 -14.04
CA GLY A 136 -5.10 -7.45 -14.99
C GLY A 136 -3.74 -7.27 -15.67
N ASP A 137 -2.65 -7.65 -15.00
CA ASP A 137 -1.29 -7.45 -15.50
C ASP A 137 -0.90 -8.49 -16.56
N LEU A 138 -1.56 -9.65 -16.58
CA LEU A 138 -1.24 -10.74 -17.51
C LEU A 138 -1.32 -10.30 -18.97
N ALA A 139 -2.32 -9.46 -19.27
CA ALA A 139 -2.62 -8.96 -20.59
C ALA A 139 -1.46 -8.13 -21.18
N ASP A 140 -0.79 -7.37 -20.31
CA ASP A 140 0.24 -6.39 -20.67
C ASP A 140 1.67 -6.92 -20.44
N ASP A 141 1.85 -8.11 -19.86
CA ASP A 141 3.17 -8.76 -19.68
C ASP A 141 3.80 -9.13 -21.04
N ASP A 142 4.93 -8.51 -21.35
CA ASP A 142 5.69 -8.74 -22.58
C ASP A 142 6.16 -10.19 -22.73
N ALA A 143 6.46 -10.89 -21.64
CA ALA A 143 6.86 -12.30 -21.71
C ALA A 143 5.69 -13.21 -22.15
N LEU A 144 4.45 -12.73 -22.02
CA LEU A 144 3.23 -13.44 -22.44
C LEU A 144 2.69 -12.93 -23.78
N ALA A 145 3.38 -11.98 -24.45
CA ALA A 145 2.91 -11.38 -25.70
C ALA A 145 2.63 -12.42 -26.80
N SER A 146 3.35 -13.54 -26.81
CA SER A 146 3.17 -14.64 -27.78
C SER A 146 1.86 -15.43 -27.61
N LEU A 147 1.14 -15.21 -26.51
CA LEU A 147 -0.17 -15.81 -26.18
C LEU A 147 -1.35 -14.92 -26.56
N ARG A 148 -1.12 -13.63 -26.84
CA ARG A 148 -2.17 -12.67 -27.22
C ARG A 148 -2.89 -13.17 -28.49
N GLY A 149 -4.21 -13.10 -28.48
CA GLY A 149 -5.08 -13.64 -29.54
C GLY A 149 -5.48 -15.12 -29.36
N ASP A 150 -4.88 -15.88 -28.44
CA ASP A 150 -5.41 -17.20 -28.06
C ASP A 150 -6.66 -17.02 -27.17
N PRO A 151 -7.85 -17.52 -27.56
CA PRO A 151 -9.07 -17.32 -26.79
C PRO A 151 -8.99 -17.83 -25.35
N ARG A 152 -8.16 -18.83 -25.04
CA ARG A 152 -7.95 -19.33 -23.68
C ARG A 152 -7.19 -18.30 -22.85
N PHE A 153 -6.13 -17.71 -23.40
CA PHE A 153 -5.34 -16.70 -22.73
C PHE A 153 -6.14 -15.41 -22.52
N GLU A 154 -6.86 -14.93 -23.53
CA GLU A 154 -7.68 -13.71 -23.41
C GLU A 154 -8.71 -13.85 -22.28
N ARG A 155 -9.37 -15.02 -22.19
CA ARG A 155 -10.25 -15.32 -21.05
C ARG A 155 -9.49 -15.29 -19.72
N LEU A 156 -8.34 -15.95 -19.60
CA LEU A 156 -7.57 -15.98 -18.36
C LEU A 156 -7.06 -14.59 -17.96
N ALA A 157 -6.63 -13.76 -18.90
CA ALA A 157 -6.19 -12.39 -18.67
C ALA A 157 -7.35 -11.42 -18.37
N GLY A 158 -8.60 -11.89 -18.46
CA GLY A 158 -9.77 -11.04 -18.24
C GLY A 158 -9.97 -10.00 -19.34
N ARG A 159 -9.55 -10.30 -20.58
CA ARG A 159 -9.83 -9.45 -21.73
C ARG A 159 -11.13 -9.84 -22.41
N LEU A 160 -11.82 -8.84 -22.94
CA LEU A 160 -12.97 -9.06 -23.80
C LEU A 160 -12.55 -9.68 -25.13
N SER A 161 -13.27 -10.72 -25.53
CA SER A 161 -13.10 -11.39 -26.83
C SER A 161 -14.08 -10.90 -27.89
N ALA A 162 -15.00 -10.01 -27.55
CA ALA A 162 -16.05 -9.51 -28.43
C ALA A 162 -16.35 -8.03 -28.15
N GLU A 163 -16.79 -7.30 -29.17
CA GLU A 163 -17.37 -5.98 -28.99
C GLU A 163 -18.75 -6.13 -28.31
N LEU A 164 -18.94 -5.39 -27.22
CA LEU A 164 -20.19 -5.33 -26.48
C LEU A 164 -20.81 -3.94 -26.65
N THR A 165 -22.14 -3.89 -26.73
CA THR A 165 -22.84 -2.61 -26.56
C THR A 165 -22.55 -2.02 -25.18
N ARG A 166 -22.90 -0.74 -24.98
CA ARG A 166 -22.71 -0.06 -23.69
C ARG A 166 -23.30 -0.84 -22.52
N ASP A 167 -24.56 -1.25 -22.63
CA ASP A 167 -25.28 -1.89 -21.54
C ASP A 167 -24.76 -3.31 -21.28
N GLU A 168 -24.44 -4.06 -22.34
CA GLU A 168 -23.81 -5.39 -22.22
C GLU A 168 -22.41 -5.27 -21.58
N GLY A 169 -21.66 -4.24 -21.94
CA GLY A 169 -20.34 -3.96 -21.39
C GLY A 169 -20.36 -3.67 -19.90
N TRP A 170 -21.24 -2.79 -19.44
CA TRP A 170 -21.40 -2.53 -18.01
C TRP A 170 -21.92 -3.74 -17.22
N ARG A 171 -22.82 -4.55 -17.80
CA ARG A 171 -23.25 -5.82 -17.19
C ARG A 171 -22.10 -6.81 -17.08
N HIS A 172 -21.27 -6.89 -18.12
CA HIS A 172 -20.07 -7.73 -18.11
C HIS A 172 -19.10 -7.29 -17.01
N ASP A 173 -18.82 -6.00 -16.89
CA ASP A 173 -17.94 -5.46 -15.85
C ASP A 173 -18.47 -5.71 -14.44
N LEU A 174 -19.77 -5.54 -14.21
CA LEU A 174 -20.40 -5.87 -12.93
C LEU A 174 -20.24 -7.37 -12.60
N ALA A 175 -20.53 -8.25 -13.56
CA ALA A 175 -20.38 -9.69 -13.36
C ALA A 175 -18.91 -10.08 -13.12
N PHE A 176 -17.98 -9.48 -13.86
CA PHE A 176 -16.55 -9.68 -13.71
C PHE A 176 -16.07 -9.23 -12.33
N LEU A 177 -16.48 -8.04 -11.88
CA LEU A 177 -16.13 -7.51 -10.56
C LEU A 177 -16.57 -8.47 -9.44
N ILE A 178 -17.81 -8.95 -9.50
CA ILE A 178 -18.34 -9.89 -8.49
C ILE A 178 -17.56 -11.21 -8.52
N ALA A 179 -17.24 -11.72 -9.71
CA ALA A 179 -16.44 -12.93 -9.85
C ALA A 179 -15.03 -12.76 -9.27
N GLU A 180 -14.37 -11.62 -9.50
CA GLU A 180 -13.06 -11.33 -8.95
C GLU A 180 -13.09 -11.14 -7.43
N ILE A 181 -14.13 -10.51 -6.86
CA ILE A 181 -14.32 -10.45 -5.41
C ILE A 181 -14.40 -11.86 -4.83
N ARG A 182 -15.20 -12.75 -5.44
CA ARG A 182 -15.33 -14.16 -5.00
C ARG A 182 -14.06 -14.98 -5.22
N ARG A 183 -13.18 -14.56 -6.13
CA ARG A 183 -11.95 -15.28 -6.44
C ARG A 183 -10.81 -14.86 -5.51
N VAL A 184 -10.66 -13.56 -5.28
CA VAL A 184 -9.45 -12.96 -4.70
C VAL A 184 -9.66 -12.46 -3.28
N HIS A 185 -10.84 -11.92 -2.96
CA HIS A 185 -11.01 -11.20 -1.71
C HIS A 185 -10.77 -12.13 -0.51
N VAL A 186 -9.85 -11.76 0.38
CA VAL A 186 -9.32 -12.65 1.45
C VAL A 186 -10.43 -13.27 2.31
N ARG A 187 -11.47 -12.48 2.62
CA ARG A 187 -12.69 -12.87 3.33
C ARG A 187 -13.73 -13.54 2.43
N PHE A 188 -14.24 -12.81 1.43
CA PHE A 188 -15.42 -13.21 0.65
C PHE A 188 -15.18 -14.28 -0.43
N ARG A 189 -13.93 -14.75 -0.59
CA ARG A 189 -13.64 -15.98 -1.34
C ARG A 189 -14.17 -17.23 -0.65
N SER A 190 -14.32 -17.21 0.67
CA SER A 190 -14.81 -18.33 1.48
C SER A 190 -16.05 -18.00 2.29
N GLU A 191 -16.30 -16.72 2.58
CA GLU A 191 -17.46 -16.28 3.34
C GLU A 191 -18.57 -15.71 2.44
N PRO A 192 -19.85 -15.70 2.88
CA PRO A 192 -20.91 -14.99 2.17
C PRO A 192 -20.61 -13.50 2.02
N LEU A 193 -21.02 -12.92 0.88
CA LEU A 193 -20.96 -11.46 0.70
C LEU A 193 -21.84 -10.74 1.74
N PRO A 194 -21.55 -9.46 2.04
CA PRO A 194 -22.33 -8.69 3.00
C PRO A 194 -23.83 -8.73 2.72
N PRO A 195 -24.70 -8.79 3.75
CA PRO A 195 -26.15 -8.75 3.56
C PRO A 195 -26.56 -7.58 2.67
N GLY A 196 -27.45 -7.84 1.69
CA GLY A 196 -27.94 -6.85 0.73
C GLY A 196 -27.05 -6.62 -0.50
N PHE A 197 -25.80 -7.08 -0.50
CA PHE A 197 -24.87 -6.88 -1.63
C PHE A 197 -25.44 -7.44 -2.94
N GLU A 198 -25.91 -8.68 -2.94
CA GLU A 198 -26.41 -9.32 -4.16
C GLU A 198 -27.70 -8.69 -4.68
N SER A 199 -28.58 -8.21 -3.79
CA SER A 199 -29.78 -7.47 -4.21
C SER A 199 -29.43 -6.13 -4.83
N GLU A 200 -28.44 -5.42 -4.29
CA GLU A 200 -27.97 -4.14 -4.84
C GLU A 200 -27.27 -4.33 -6.19
N ALA A 201 -26.51 -5.41 -6.35
CA ALA A 201 -25.92 -5.78 -7.64
C ALA A 201 -26.99 -6.08 -8.70
N ARG A 202 -28.02 -6.87 -8.38
CA ARG A 202 -29.15 -7.14 -9.29
C ARG A 202 -29.93 -5.87 -9.64
N ALA A 203 -30.13 -4.98 -8.66
CA ALA A 203 -30.78 -3.70 -8.90
C ALA A 203 -29.96 -2.84 -9.86
N LEU A 204 -28.65 -2.74 -9.64
CA LEU A 204 -27.74 -2.03 -10.55
C LEU A 204 -27.82 -2.61 -11.97
N GLU A 205 -27.74 -3.93 -12.11
CA GLU A 205 -27.82 -4.62 -13.41
C GLU A 205 -29.09 -4.23 -14.22
N ALA A 206 -30.22 -4.13 -13.55
CA ALA A 206 -31.51 -3.74 -14.14
C ALA A 206 -31.63 -2.23 -14.43
N GLU A 207 -30.83 -1.42 -13.76
CA GLU A 207 -30.82 0.05 -13.89
C GLU A 207 -29.80 0.55 -14.90
N ILE A 208 -28.76 -0.23 -15.25
CA ILE A 208 -27.71 0.14 -16.23
C ILE A 208 -28.25 0.84 -17.50
N PRO A 209 -29.35 0.39 -18.15
CA PRO A 209 -29.87 1.06 -19.36
C PRO A 209 -30.38 2.48 -19.15
N ARG A 210 -30.61 2.87 -17.89
CA ARG A 210 -31.16 4.19 -17.48
C ARG A 210 -30.13 5.07 -16.79
N LEU A 211 -28.98 4.52 -16.42
CA LEU A 211 -27.90 5.23 -15.74
C LEU A 211 -26.84 5.69 -16.73
N GLY A 212 -26.23 6.86 -16.51
CA GLY A 212 -25.02 7.29 -17.19
C GLY A 212 -23.77 6.53 -16.71
N ASP A 213 -22.67 6.60 -17.46
CA ASP A 213 -21.44 5.83 -17.16
C ASP A 213 -20.84 6.18 -15.79
N ALA A 214 -20.85 7.47 -15.44
CA ALA A 214 -20.41 7.93 -14.12
C ALA A 214 -21.27 7.35 -13.00
N GLU A 215 -22.59 7.28 -13.19
CA GLU A 215 -23.51 6.71 -12.19
C GLU A 215 -23.28 5.21 -12.02
N VAL A 216 -23.08 4.46 -13.11
CA VAL A 216 -22.76 3.03 -13.04
C VAL A 216 -21.45 2.81 -12.27
N LEU A 217 -20.38 3.54 -12.60
CA LEU A 217 -19.10 3.47 -11.89
C LEU A 217 -19.27 3.75 -10.38
N LEU A 218 -20.03 4.78 -10.01
CA LEU A 218 -20.27 5.11 -8.61
C LEU A 218 -21.09 4.02 -7.88
N ARG A 219 -22.05 3.39 -8.56
CA ARG A 219 -22.80 2.26 -8.02
C ARG A 219 -21.93 1.01 -7.84
N LEU A 220 -20.97 0.76 -8.73
CA LEU A 220 -19.95 -0.27 -8.54
C LEU A 220 -19.06 0.04 -7.34
N GLN A 221 -18.62 1.30 -7.18
CA GLN A 221 -17.83 1.71 -6.01
C GLN A 221 -18.62 1.60 -4.70
N GLN A 222 -19.93 1.84 -4.70
CA GLN A 222 -20.77 1.59 -3.52
C GLN A 222 -20.80 0.10 -3.15
N LEU A 223 -20.85 -0.81 -4.13
CA LEU A 223 -20.71 -2.24 -3.87
C LEU A 223 -19.34 -2.56 -3.25
N MET A 224 -18.25 -1.99 -3.79
CA MET A 224 -16.90 -2.16 -3.22
C MET A 224 -16.81 -1.67 -1.77
N ALA A 225 -17.37 -0.50 -1.46
CA ALA A 225 -17.37 0.04 -0.10
C ALA A 225 -18.14 -0.85 0.90
N ARG A 226 -19.07 -1.70 0.44
CA ARG A 226 -19.80 -2.66 1.30
C ARG A 226 -18.95 -3.82 1.79
N LEU A 227 -17.82 -4.10 1.15
CA LEU A 227 -16.89 -5.15 1.57
C LEU A 227 -16.28 -4.86 2.96
N GLY A 228 -16.23 -3.58 3.35
CA GLY A 228 -15.90 -3.17 4.72
C GLY A 228 -14.41 -3.15 5.05
N ASP A 229 -13.58 -2.98 4.03
CA ASP A 229 -12.13 -2.83 4.10
C ASP A 229 -11.65 -1.61 3.29
N GLY A 230 -10.46 -1.11 3.62
CA GLY A 230 -9.86 0.09 3.01
C GLY A 230 -9.21 -0.10 1.65
N HIS A 231 -8.91 -1.32 1.23
CA HIS A 231 -8.11 -1.60 0.02
C HIS A 231 -8.93 -2.14 -1.15
N SER A 232 -10.18 -2.54 -0.93
CA SER A 232 -11.09 -2.92 -2.03
C SER A 232 -11.81 -1.70 -2.59
N LEU A 233 -11.36 -1.17 -3.74
CA LEU A 233 -11.92 0.05 -4.36
C LEU A 233 -11.77 0.07 -5.88
N LEU A 234 -12.55 0.92 -6.54
CA LEU A 234 -12.39 1.33 -7.93
C LEU A 234 -11.93 2.79 -7.99
N TYR A 235 -11.02 3.07 -8.91
CA TYR A 235 -10.57 4.42 -9.20
C TYR A 235 -11.63 5.17 -10.03
N PRO A 236 -11.71 6.52 -9.92
CA PRO A 236 -12.72 7.32 -10.58
C PRO A 236 -12.43 7.55 -12.09
N PHE A 237 -11.75 6.61 -12.74
CA PHE A 237 -11.36 6.67 -14.14
C PHE A 237 -11.13 5.28 -14.76
N GLY A 238 -11.27 5.24 -16.07
CA GLY A 238 -11.05 4.10 -16.96
C GLY A 238 -11.03 4.58 -18.42
N GLU A 239 -10.87 3.65 -19.36
CA GLU A 239 -10.78 3.95 -20.79
C GLU A 239 -12.08 4.56 -21.35
N ARG A 240 -13.24 4.18 -20.80
CA ARG A 240 -14.57 4.61 -21.28
C ARG A 240 -15.29 5.58 -20.35
N VAL A 241 -14.73 5.86 -19.18
CA VAL A 241 -15.34 6.74 -18.17
C VAL A 241 -14.26 7.47 -17.40
N THR A 242 -14.42 8.76 -17.15
CA THR A 242 -13.50 9.53 -16.31
C THR A 242 -14.29 10.59 -15.57
N LEU A 243 -14.24 10.58 -14.24
CA LEU A 243 -14.90 11.58 -13.42
C LEU A 243 -14.04 12.84 -13.32
N LEU A 244 -14.69 13.99 -13.29
CA LEU A 244 -14.02 15.28 -13.33
C LEU A 244 -14.06 15.98 -11.98
N SER A 245 -12.95 16.60 -11.60
CA SER A 245 -12.77 17.26 -10.31
C SER A 245 -12.77 18.79 -10.43
N ILE A 246 -13.29 19.44 -9.38
CA ILE A 246 -13.07 20.87 -9.15
C ILE A 246 -11.65 21.11 -8.63
N PRO A 247 -10.99 22.22 -9.00
CA PRO A 247 -9.64 22.54 -8.54
C PRO A 247 -9.64 23.18 -7.14
N VAL A 248 -10.44 22.67 -6.20
CA VAL A 248 -10.50 23.20 -4.82
C VAL A 248 -10.50 22.03 -3.85
N ARG A 249 -9.54 22.02 -2.93
CA ARG A 249 -9.43 21.00 -1.89
C ARG A 249 -10.01 21.50 -0.58
N LEU A 250 -10.89 20.70 -0.01
CA LEU A 250 -11.43 20.89 1.32
C LEU A 250 -10.69 20.01 2.32
N TYR A 251 -10.61 20.46 3.57
CA TYR A 251 -10.15 19.66 4.71
C TYR A 251 -11.12 19.83 5.87
N HIS A 252 -11.34 18.75 6.62
CA HIS A 252 -12.18 18.77 7.82
C HIS A 252 -11.31 18.93 9.07
N PHE A 253 -11.25 20.16 9.53
CA PHE A 253 -10.67 20.52 10.82
C PHE A 253 -11.70 20.29 11.94
N ASP A 254 -11.25 20.29 13.18
CA ASP A 254 -12.13 20.12 14.36
C ASP A 254 -13.22 21.21 14.46
N ASP A 255 -12.95 22.40 13.91
CA ASP A 255 -13.85 23.54 13.84
C ASP A 255 -14.62 23.67 12.50
N GLY A 256 -14.48 22.69 11.61
CA GLY A 256 -15.32 22.51 10.42
C GLY A 256 -14.55 22.34 9.10
N TRP A 257 -15.28 22.47 8.00
CA TRP A 257 -14.74 22.31 6.64
C TRP A 257 -14.17 23.62 6.12
N PHE A 258 -12.94 23.60 5.61
CA PHE A 258 -12.28 24.78 5.05
C PHE A 258 -11.62 24.47 3.72
N VAL A 259 -11.55 25.49 2.86
CA VAL A 259 -10.72 25.45 1.66
C VAL A 259 -9.26 25.58 2.06
N VAL A 260 -8.46 24.55 1.75
CA VAL A 260 -7.02 24.51 2.08
C VAL A 260 -6.12 24.68 0.87
N GLU A 261 -6.62 24.38 -0.33
CA GLU A 261 -5.85 24.49 -1.56
C GLU A 261 -6.75 24.86 -2.73
N ALA A 262 -6.27 25.79 -3.56
CA ALA A 262 -6.92 26.24 -4.78
C ALA A 262 -5.86 26.84 -5.72
N PRO A 263 -6.06 26.85 -7.05
CA PRO A 263 -5.18 27.54 -7.97
C PRO A 263 -5.21 29.06 -7.73
N ASP A 264 -4.22 29.79 -8.27
CA ASP A 264 -4.08 31.23 -8.01
C ASP A 264 -5.34 32.05 -8.31
N SER A 265 -6.10 31.69 -9.35
CA SER A 265 -7.38 32.34 -9.70
C SER A 265 -8.47 32.20 -8.64
N LEU A 266 -8.38 31.20 -7.75
CA LEU A 266 -9.34 30.90 -6.68
C LEU A 266 -8.71 31.04 -5.29
N ARG A 267 -7.45 31.48 -5.22
CA ARG A 267 -6.68 31.67 -3.98
C ARG A 267 -7.36 32.55 -2.93
N PRO A 268 -8.15 33.59 -3.26
CA PRO A 268 -8.88 34.38 -2.26
C PRO A 268 -9.85 33.58 -1.38
N TRP A 269 -10.22 32.36 -1.79
CA TRP A 269 -11.11 31.50 -1.01
C TRP A 269 -10.38 30.53 -0.09
N VAL A 270 -9.05 30.39 -0.18
CA VAL A 270 -8.28 29.61 0.79
C VAL A 270 -8.44 30.23 2.17
N GLY A 271 -8.74 29.41 3.18
CA GLY A 271 -9.07 29.86 4.53
C GLY A 271 -10.54 30.18 4.77
N ARG A 272 -11.41 30.12 3.74
CA ARG A 272 -12.85 30.26 3.93
C ARG A 272 -13.46 28.96 4.42
N ARG A 273 -14.43 29.07 5.32
CA ARG A 273 -15.21 27.93 5.83
C ARG A 273 -16.25 27.52 4.78
N ALA A 274 -16.27 26.25 4.39
CA ALA A 274 -17.27 25.70 3.49
C ALA A 274 -18.51 25.27 4.31
N LEU A 275 -19.67 25.83 3.96
CA LEU A 275 -20.95 25.55 4.64
C LEU A 275 -21.82 24.58 3.85
N ALA A 276 -21.83 24.73 2.52
CA ALA A 276 -22.65 23.92 1.63
C ALA A 276 -21.99 23.76 0.26
N MET A 277 -22.35 22.68 -0.42
CA MET A 277 -21.94 22.38 -1.78
C MET A 277 -23.17 21.94 -2.57
N GLY A 278 -23.42 22.61 -3.69
CA GLY A 278 -24.61 22.42 -4.51
C GLY A 278 -25.92 22.83 -3.82
N GLY A 279 -25.85 23.58 -2.71
CA GLY A 279 -27.01 23.89 -1.87
C GLY A 279 -27.34 22.83 -0.81
N VAL A 280 -26.54 21.77 -0.72
CA VAL A 280 -26.62 20.77 0.35
C VAL A 280 -25.60 21.12 1.44
N PRO A 281 -25.97 21.16 2.73
CA PRO A 281 -25.01 21.36 3.82
C PRO A 281 -23.88 20.34 3.75
N ILE A 282 -22.63 20.78 3.92
CA ILE A 282 -21.46 19.95 3.62
C ILE A 282 -21.45 18.64 4.43
N ASP A 283 -21.83 18.67 5.70
CA ASP A 283 -21.89 17.46 6.55
C ASP A 283 -22.94 16.45 6.07
N THR A 284 -24.03 16.93 5.46
CA THR A 284 -25.03 16.04 4.85
C THR A 284 -24.48 15.38 3.61
N LEU A 285 -23.73 16.14 2.80
CA LEU A 285 -23.10 15.62 1.60
C LEU A 285 -21.99 14.60 1.93
N VAL A 286 -21.20 14.86 2.98
CA VAL A 286 -20.17 13.94 3.49
C VAL A 286 -20.78 12.61 3.93
N ARG A 287 -21.94 12.64 4.63
CA ARG A 287 -22.66 11.41 4.99
C ARG A 287 -23.09 10.60 3.77
N ARG A 288 -23.46 11.27 2.67
CA ARG A 288 -23.76 10.58 1.40
C ARG A 288 -22.50 10.05 0.74
N VAL A 289 -21.42 10.84 0.70
CA VAL A 289 -20.11 10.43 0.18
C VAL A 289 -19.57 9.21 0.90
N ALA A 290 -19.84 9.08 2.20
CA ALA A 290 -19.40 7.93 2.97
C ALA A 290 -19.83 6.59 2.35
N THR A 291 -20.94 6.51 1.61
CA THR A 291 -21.37 5.27 0.93
C THR A 291 -20.41 4.82 -0.18
N LEU A 292 -19.53 5.72 -0.65
CA LEU A 292 -18.52 5.44 -1.68
C LEU A 292 -17.14 5.12 -1.08
N VAL A 293 -16.93 5.38 0.21
CA VAL A 293 -15.60 5.25 0.83
C VAL A 293 -15.41 3.82 1.33
N SER A 294 -14.58 3.05 0.62
CA SER A 294 -13.95 1.82 1.12
C SER A 294 -13.06 2.17 2.31
N ARG A 295 -13.28 1.52 3.46
CA ARG A 295 -12.63 1.91 4.72
C ARG A 295 -12.65 0.81 5.77
N ASP A 296 -11.61 0.83 6.59
CA ASP A 296 -11.53 -0.01 7.78
C ASP A 296 -12.28 0.61 8.98
N ASN A 297 -12.31 1.94 9.07
CA ASN A 297 -12.92 2.66 10.18
C ASN A 297 -13.44 4.05 9.72
N PRO A 298 -14.10 4.83 10.60
CA PRO A 298 -14.61 6.15 10.26
C PRO A 298 -13.56 7.17 9.80
N MET A 299 -12.29 7.04 10.19
CA MET A 299 -11.23 7.97 9.77
C MET A 299 -10.95 7.89 8.26
N GLY A 300 -11.29 6.78 7.60
CA GLY A 300 -11.25 6.68 6.15
C GLY A 300 -12.15 7.72 5.46
N ILE A 301 -13.31 8.10 6.06
CA ILE A 301 -14.16 9.18 5.55
C ILE A 301 -13.45 10.52 5.68
N GLU A 302 -12.83 10.74 6.83
CA GLU A 302 -12.11 11.97 7.17
C GLU A 302 -10.90 12.21 6.25
N TRP A 303 -10.31 11.13 5.74
CA TRP A 303 -9.15 11.18 4.85
C TRP A 303 -9.52 11.19 3.37
N ILE A 304 -10.38 10.26 2.91
CA ILE A 304 -10.70 10.06 1.50
C ILE A 304 -12.01 10.75 1.08
N GLY A 305 -12.95 10.97 2.00
CA GLY A 305 -14.19 11.71 1.71
C GLY A 305 -13.96 13.07 1.02
N PRO A 306 -12.98 13.90 1.44
CA PRO A 306 -12.65 15.16 0.77
C PRO A 306 -12.23 15.01 -0.71
N LEU A 307 -11.69 13.85 -1.11
CA LEU A 307 -11.35 13.54 -2.50
C LEU A 307 -12.61 13.30 -3.34
N TYR A 308 -13.58 12.57 -2.81
CA TYR A 308 -14.89 12.40 -3.47
C TYR A 308 -15.67 13.72 -3.55
N LEU A 309 -15.55 14.61 -2.57
CA LEU A 309 -16.17 15.93 -2.63
C LEU A 309 -15.63 16.82 -3.76
N GLN A 310 -14.43 16.52 -4.29
CA GLN A 310 -13.89 17.24 -5.43
C GLN A 310 -14.52 16.78 -6.74
N LEU A 311 -15.08 15.58 -6.82
CA LEU A 311 -15.59 15.00 -8.06
C LEU A 311 -17.00 15.51 -8.34
N GLY A 312 -17.16 16.31 -9.39
CA GLY A 312 -18.44 16.91 -9.74
C GLY A 312 -19.53 15.88 -10.05
N ASP A 313 -19.17 14.77 -10.69
CA ASP A 313 -20.05 13.63 -10.95
C ASP A 313 -20.55 12.96 -9.66
N VAL A 314 -19.72 12.88 -8.62
CA VAL A 314 -20.11 12.38 -7.30
C VAL A 314 -21.12 13.33 -6.66
N ILE A 315 -20.86 14.63 -6.72
CA ILE A 315 -21.77 15.62 -6.17
C ILE A 315 -23.12 15.57 -6.89
N ALA A 316 -23.13 15.37 -8.20
CA ALA A 316 -24.36 15.23 -8.97
C ALA A 316 -25.13 13.95 -8.58
N ALA A 317 -24.46 12.79 -8.59
CA ALA A 317 -25.07 11.50 -8.30
C ALA A 317 -25.63 11.39 -6.87
N LEU A 318 -25.03 12.12 -5.93
CA LEU A 318 -25.50 12.19 -4.54
C LEU A 318 -26.49 13.34 -4.30
N GLY A 319 -27.04 13.95 -5.36
CA GLY A 319 -28.10 14.95 -5.29
C GLY A 319 -27.64 16.31 -4.76
N GLY A 320 -26.36 16.62 -4.88
CA GLY A 320 -25.79 17.93 -4.57
C GLY A 320 -25.95 18.92 -5.72
N THR A 321 -25.83 18.50 -6.98
CA THR A 321 -25.99 19.39 -8.15
C THR A 321 -26.76 18.69 -9.27
N ARG A 322 -27.29 19.46 -10.23
CA ARG A 322 -27.81 18.93 -11.50
C ARG A 322 -26.79 18.96 -12.63
N ASP A 323 -25.80 19.84 -12.54
CA ASP A 323 -24.72 19.97 -13.51
C ASP A 323 -23.41 19.52 -12.84
N PRO A 324 -22.86 18.33 -13.19
CA PRO A 324 -21.62 17.83 -12.61
C PRO A 324 -20.41 18.71 -12.98
N ARG A 325 -20.51 19.57 -13.99
CA ARG A 325 -19.41 20.45 -14.42
C ARG A 325 -19.39 21.76 -13.64
N ARG A 326 -20.46 22.13 -12.94
CA ARG A 326 -20.60 23.42 -12.24
C ARG A 326 -21.06 23.21 -10.80
N ILE A 327 -20.13 23.35 -9.87
CA ILE A 327 -20.37 23.10 -8.44
C ILE A 327 -20.43 24.43 -7.70
N ARG A 328 -21.57 24.73 -7.08
CA ARG A 328 -21.73 25.91 -6.23
C ARG A 328 -21.24 25.63 -4.82
N LEU A 329 -20.26 26.37 -4.33
CA LEU A 329 -19.86 26.39 -2.93
C LEU A 329 -20.46 27.60 -2.22
N THR A 330 -21.00 27.37 -1.03
CA THR A 330 -21.35 28.44 -0.09
C THR A 330 -20.25 28.51 0.95
N LEU A 331 -19.52 29.63 0.94
CA LEU A 331 -18.35 29.88 1.78
C LEU A 331 -18.66 30.96 2.82
N GLN A 332 -17.91 30.96 3.91
CA GLN A 332 -17.98 31.96 4.96
C GLN A 332 -16.58 32.49 5.31
N ASP A 333 -16.49 33.81 5.48
CA ASP A 333 -15.28 34.50 5.89
C ASP A 333 -15.14 34.62 7.41
N SER A 334 -14.00 35.13 7.89
CA SER A 334 -13.72 35.30 9.32
C SER A 334 -14.63 36.32 10.01
N ALA A 335 -15.29 37.21 9.27
CA ALA A 335 -16.29 38.14 9.76
C ALA A 335 -17.71 37.55 9.75
N GLY A 336 -17.86 36.29 9.34
CA GLY A 336 -19.14 35.58 9.25
C GLY A 336 -19.94 35.86 7.98
N ARG A 337 -19.43 36.68 7.05
CA ARG A 337 -20.10 36.99 5.78
C ARG A 337 -20.08 35.78 4.87
N ARG A 338 -21.21 35.52 4.22
CA ARG A 338 -21.38 34.40 3.29
C ARG A 338 -21.19 34.86 1.86
N GLU A 339 -20.52 34.04 1.07
CA GLU A 339 -20.37 34.23 -0.37
C GLU A 339 -20.67 32.91 -1.09
N GLU A 340 -21.27 33.01 -2.27
CA GLU A 340 -21.47 31.85 -3.14
C GLU A 340 -20.56 31.95 -4.35
N VAL A 341 -19.91 30.84 -4.66
CA VAL A 341 -19.05 30.73 -5.83
C VAL A 341 -19.37 29.46 -6.62
N THR A 342 -19.46 29.59 -7.94
CA THR A 342 -19.50 28.44 -8.85
C THR A 342 -18.09 28.09 -9.31
N ILE A 343 -17.68 26.84 -9.09
CA ILE A 343 -16.40 26.29 -9.53
C ILE A 343 -16.67 25.27 -10.64
N VAL A 344 -15.82 25.29 -11.67
CA VAL A 344 -15.92 24.37 -12.79
C VAL A 344 -15.08 23.12 -12.49
N ALA A 345 -15.70 21.94 -12.64
CA ALA A 345 -15.01 20.67 -12.52
C ALA A 345 -14.44 20.30 -13.89
N ASP A 346 -13.19 20.66 -14.22
CA ASP A 346 -12.67 20.67 -15.59
C ASP A 346 -11.56 19.66 -15.90
N ARG A 347 -11.11 18.89 -14.91
CA ARG A 347 -9.92 18.04 -15.02
C ARG A 347 -10.15 16.67 -14.40
N PRO A 348 -9.47 15.62 -14.86
CA PRO A 348 -9.42 14.36 -14.12
C PRO A 348 -8.77 14.57 -12.76
N LEU A 349 -9.21 13.81 -11.76
CA LEU A 349 -8.54 13.75 -10.48
C LEU A 349 -7.16 13.08 -10.66
N ARG A 350 -6.13 13.64 -10.02
CA ARG A 350 -4.81 13.00 -9.99
C ARG A 350 -4.82 11.81 -9.03
N PRO A 351 -4.35 10.62 -9.44
CA PRO A 351 -4.29 9.44 -8.58
C PRO A 351 -3.12 9.59 -7.58
N GLN A 352 -3.36 10.28 -6.47
CA GLN A 352 -2.41 10.41 -5.37
C GLN A 352 -3.14 10.39 -4.04
N ALA A 353 -2.54 9.74 -3.05
CA ALA A 353 -3.04 9.78 -1.69
C ALA A 353 -3.07 11.24 -1.18
N PRO A 354 -4.18 11.70 -0.59
CA PRO A 354 -4.29 13.10 -0.19
C PRO A 354 -3.38 13.37 1.02
N LYS A 355 -2.35 14.20 0.81
CA LYS A 355 -1.47 14.77 1.86
C LYS A 355 -1.79 16.25 2.05
N LEU A 356 -1.91 16.73 3.29
CA LEU A 356 -2.14 18.16 3.55
C LEU A 356 -0.87 18.95 3.23
N GLY A 357 -1.01 20.05 2.48
CA GLY A 357 0.11 20.93 2.15
C GLY A 357 0.32 22.01 3.23
N PRO A 358 1.42 22.77 3.17
CA PRO A 358 1.64 23.91 4.05
C PRO A 358 0.57 24.98 3.88
N ALA A 359 0.33 25.77 4.92
CA ALA A 359 -0.54 26.94 4.83
C ALA A 359 0.06 27.97 3.85
N PRO A 360 -0.75 28.86 3.24
CA PRO A 360 -0.30 29.76 2.17
C PRO A 360 0.77 30.81 2.55
N SER A 361 0.98 31.04 3.84
CA SER A 361 1.87 32.09 4.37
C SER A 361 2.54 31.64 5.65
N GLY A 362 3.73 32.16 5.93
CA GLY A 362 4.51 31.82 7.12
C GLY A 362 5.44 30.62 6.91
N THR A 363 6.23 30.30 7.92
CA THR A 363 7.13 29.14 7.90
C THR A 363 6.35 27.88 8.27
N PRO A 364 6.29 26.85 7.41
CA PRO A 364 5.59 25.62 7.73
C PRO A 364 6.17 24.93 8.98
N PRO A 365 5.33 24.35 9.85
CA PRO A 365 5.80 23.50 10.93
C PRO A 365 6.45 22.22 10.36
N LEU A 366 7.22 21.51 11.20
CA LEU A 366 7.98 20.32 10.78
C LEU A 366 7.15 19.34 9.95
N TRP A 367 5.92 19.04 10.37
CA TRP A 367 5.07 18.04 9.72
C TRP A 367 4.55 18.43 8.32
N LEU A 368 4.61 19.72 7.96
CA LEU A 368 4.20 20.21 6.62
C LEU A 368 5.38 20.65 5.77
N ARG A 369 6.61 20.62 6.31
CA ARG A 369 7.78 21.21 5.66
C ARG A 369 8.22 20.45 4.41
N ASP A 370 8.20 19.12 4.45
CA ASP A 370 8.67 18.27 3.36
C ASP A 370 7.88 16.96 3.30
N VAL A 371 6.60 17.08 2.89
CA VAL A 371 5.63 15.97 2.86
C VAL A 371 5.85 14.98 1.71
N GLN A 372 6.68 15.36 0.73
CA GLN A 372 7.01 14.54 -0.43
C GLN A 372 8.22 13.65 -0.18
N ARG A 373 9.19 14.12 0.63
CA ARG A 373 10.32 13.28 1.03
C ARG A 373 9.85 12.10 1.89
N PRO A 374 10.21 10.84 1.54
CA PRO A 374 9.76 9.66 2.26
C PRO A 374 10.11 9.67 3.75
N PHE A 375 11.31 10.13 4.10
CA PHE A 375 11.75 10.24 5.49
C PHE A 375 12.85 11.29 5.70
N TRP A 376 12.88 11.89 6.89
CA TRP A 376 13.97 12.76 7.35
C TRP A 376 13.93 12.97 8.87
N ILE A 377 15.04 13.48 9.43
CA ILE A 377 15.17 13.76 10.86
C ILE A 377 15.54 15.22 11.14
N ALA A 378 15.15 15.75 12.29
CA ALA A 378 15.56 17.05 12.81
C ALA A 378 15.62 17.05 14.35
N PRO A 379 16.49 17.85 14.98
CA PRO A 379 16.44 18.06 16.42
C PRO A 379 15.17 18.82 16.82
N LEU A 380 14.63 18.54 18.00
CA LEU A 380 13.53 19.28 18.60
C LEU A 380 14.04 20.33 19.60
N PRO A 381 13.22 21.35 19.95
CA PRO A 381 13.60 22.34 20.95
C PRO A 381 13.79 21.77 22.36
N ALA A 382 13.13 20.64 22.68
CA ALA A 382 13.34 19.95 23.94
C ALA A 382 14.75 19.31 23.97
N PRO A 383 15.56 19.52 25.01
CA PRO A 383 16.89 18.94 25.11
C PRO A 383 16.83 17.41 25.01
N GLY A 384 17.64 16.84 24.11
CA GLY A 384 17.70 15.39 23.91
C GLY A 384 16.52 14.79 23.15
N ALA A 385 15.70 15.60 22.47
CA ALA A 385 14.60 15.12 21.65
C ALA A 385 14.93 15.19 20.15
N LEU A 386 14.64 14.10 19.45
CA LEU A 386 14.79 13.97 17.99
C LEU A 386 13.42 13.76 17.36
N TYR A 387 13.20 14.39 16.20
CA TYR A 387 12.03 14.20 15.37
C TYR A 387 12.39 13.44 14.10
N LEU A 388 11.59 12.43 13.78
CA LEU A 388 11.57 11.68 12.54
C LEU A 388 10.23 11.94 11.86
N GLN A 389 10.23 12.52 10.66
CA GLN A 389 9.06 12.44 9.80
C GLN A 389 9.21 11.27 8.83
N PHE A 390 8.25 10.37 8.82
CA PHE A 390 8.24 9.20 7.93
C PHE A 390 6.94 9.23 7.12
N ASN A 391 6.99 9.84 5.94
CA ASN A 391 5.84 10.15 5.07
C ASN A 391 5.46 9.05 4.08
N GLN A 392 6.31 8.04 3.86
CA GLN A 392 6.03 6.95 2.92
C GLN A 392 6.88 5.73 3.24
N VAL A 393 6.29 4.53 3.21
CA VAL A 393 7.04 3.27 3.25
C VAL A 393 7.62 2.98 1.87
N ALA A 394 8.69 3.69 1.54
CA ALA A 394 9.41 3.58 0.28
C ALA A 394 10.88 3.97 0.48
N ASP A 395 11.74 3.53 -0.43
CA ASP A 395 13.08 4.09 -0.53
C ASP A 395 13.02 5.55 -1.01
N ALA A 396 14.00 6.35 -0.62
CA ALA A 396 14.23 7.67 -1.20
C ALA A 396 15.26 7.58 -2.33
N ASP A 397 15.27 8.55 -3.24
CA ASP A 397 16.23 8.58 -4.36
C ASP A 397 17.70 8.51 -3.90
N SER A 398 17.99 8.99 -2.69
CA SER A 398 19.35 9.10 -2.14
C SER A 398 19.75 7.99 -1.17
N GLU A 399 18.80 7.29 -0.56
CA GLU A 399 19.04 6.35 0.55
C GLU A 399 17.87 5.38 0.65
N SER A 400 18.13 4.08 0.84
CA SER A 400 17.07 3.11 1.13
C SER A 400 16.51 3.30 2.55
N LEU A 401 15.27 2.85 2.79
CA LEU A 401 14.67 2.89 4.11
C LEU A 401 15.48 2.06 5.14
N GLY A 402 16.11 0.98 4.69
CA GLY A 402 16.98 0.16 5.53
C GLY A 402 18.25 0.87 5.97
N GLU A 403 18.96 1.51 5.04
CA GLU A 403 20.14 2.33 5.32
C GLU A 403 19.80 3.50 6.24
N PHE A 404 18.67 4.16 5.99
CA PHE A 404 18.14 5.21 6.84
C PHE A 404 17.94 4.74 8.28
N GLY A 405 17.35 3.56 8.48
CA GLY A 405 17.17 2.96 9.80
C GLY A 405 18.51 2.76 10.54
N LEU A 406 19.54 2.26 9.85
CA LEU A 406 20.88 2.11 10.43
C LEU A 406 21.53 3.45 10.76
N ARG A 407 21.40 4.45 9.89
CA ARG A 407 21.90 5.80 10.13
C ARG A 407 21.20 6.46 11.32
N LEU A 408 19.88 6.31 11.43
CA LEU A 408 19.09 6.76 12.57
C LEU A 408 19.61 6.12 13.87
N ARG A 409 19.86 4.81 13.87
CA ARG A 409 20.45 4.10 15.03
C ARG A 409 21.77 4.74 15.46
N GLY A 410 22.62 5.10 14.51
CA GLY A 410 23.87 5.80 14.79
C GLY A 410 23.69 7.17 15.47
N VAL A 411 22.63 7.91 15.13
CA VAL A 411 22.27 9.19 15.78
C VAL A 411 21.71 8.96 17.18
N LEU A 412 20.85 7.96 17.35
CA LEU A 412 20.18 7.63 18.61
C LEU A 412 21.13 7.08 19.69
N LYS A 413 22.28 6.51 19.30
CA LYS A 413 23.34 6.06 20.22
C LYS A 413 24.04 7.17 21.01
N ARG A 414 23.74 8.44 20.73
CA ARG A 414 24.31 9.56 21.48
C ARG A 414 23.59 9.64 22.82
N ASP A 415 24.33 9.52 23.93
CA ASP A 415 23.80 9.57 25.31
C ASP A 415 22.92 10.81 25.64
N SER A 416 22.97 11.84 24.78
CA SER A 416 22.14 13.02 24.90
C SER A 416 20.71 12.82 24.40
N ILE A 417 20.41 11.81 23.58
CA ILE A 417 19.07 11.57 23.03
C ILE A 417 18.28 10.68 23.98
N ARG A 418 17.15 11.19 24.48
CA ARG A 418 16.22 10.48 25.37
C ARG A 418 14.84 10.32 24.77
N ASP A 419 14.49 11.19 23.84
CA ASP A 419 13.15 11.29 23.29
C ASP A 419 13.20 11.16 21.77
N LEU A 420 12.37 10.27 21.21
CA LEU A 420 12.17 10.16 19.77
C LEU A 420 10.70 10.34 19.43
N VAL A 421 10.41 11.29 18.55
CA VAL A 421 9.10 11.49 17.94
C VAL A 421 9.12 10.93 16.52
N VAL A 422 8.22 10.02 16.20
CA VAL A 422 8.03 9.45 14.86
C VAL A 422 6.69 9.89 14.31
N ASP A 423 6.69 10.72 13.28
CA ASP A 423 5.49 11.26 12.67
C ASP A 423 5.06 10.46 11.43
N LEU A 424 3.89 9.83 11.54
CA LEU A 424 3.24 9.00 10.52
C LEU A 424 1.98 9.67 9.93
N ARG A 425 1.68 10.93 10.28
CA ARG A 425 0.42 11.60 9.91
C ARG A 425 0.16 11.67 8.41
N HIS A 426 1.22 11.65 7.60
CA HIS A 426 1.17 11.66 6.13
C HIS A 426 1.55 10.32 5.48
N ASN A 427 1.76 9.27 6.27
CA ASN A 427 2.22 7.98 5.77
C ASN A 427 1.09 7.05 5.38
N ASN A 428 0.76 7.02 4.10
CA ASN A 428 -0.31 6.19 3.58
C ASN A 428 0.14 4.77 3.16
N GLY A 429 1.34 4.34 3.56
CA GLY A 429 1.85 2.99 3.31
C GLY A 429 2.90 2.92 2.21
N GLY A 430 2.88 1.85 1.41
CA GLY A 430 3.91 1.50 0.44
C GLY A 430 4.38 0.05 0.63
N ASP A 431 5.66 -0.21 0.45
CA ASP A 431 6.21 -1.57 0.50
C ASP A 431 6.58 -1.99 1.93
N GLY A 432 5.73 -2.81 2.55
CA GLY A 432 5.93 -3.33 3.90
C GLY A 432 7.22 -4.15 4.10
N TYR A 433 7.82 -4.71 3.05
CA TYR A 433 9.08 -5.46 3.17
C TYR A 433 10.27 -4.57 3.52
N LEU A 434 10.17 -3.25 3.32
CA LEU A 434 11.24 -2.28 3.62
C LEU A 434 11.33 -1.89 5.11
N LEU A 435 10.32 -2.20 5.92
CA LEU A 435 10.19 -1.72 7.30
C LEU A 435 11.20 -2.32 8.29
N GLY A 436 11.84 -3.44 7.93
CA GLY A 436 12.52 -4.33 8.87
C GLY A 436 13.63 -3.68 9.70
N GLU A 437 14.49 -2.85 9.09
CA GLU A 437 15.58 -2.19 9.84
C GLU A 437 15.15 -0.96 10.63
N LEU A 438 14.18 -0.20 10.12
CA LEU A 438 13.64 0.93 10.86
C LEU A 438 12.94 0.42 12.13
N ARG A 439 12.10 -0.63 12.03
CA ARG A 439 11.48 -1.28 13.20
C ARG A 439 12.53 -1.73 14.21
N ARG A 440 13.55 -2.48 13.77
CA ARG A 440 14.62 -2.96 14.67
C ARG A 440 15.34 -1.82 15.39
N THR A 441 15.51 -0.68 14.72
CA THR A 441 16.10 0.52 15.32
C THR A 441 15.23 1.12 16.41
N LEU A 442 13.92 1.23 16.18
CA LEU A 442 13.00 1.78 17.19
C LEU A 442 12.82 0.85 18.39
N VAL A 443 12.71 -0.46 18.14
CA VAL A 443 12.63 -1.48 19.22
C VAL A 443 13.91 -1.48 20.05
N TRP A 444 15.08 -1.43 19.41
CA TRP A 444 16.35 -1.28 20.13
C TRP A 444 16.36 -0.02 20.98
N PHE A 445 16.04 1.15 20.41
CA PHE A 445 16.05 2.42 21.15
C PHE A 445 15.15 2.38 22.38
N ALA A 446 13.93 1.88 22.25
CA ALA A 446 12.98 1.77 23.35
C ALA A 446 13.42 0.78 24.45
N ALA A 447 14.25 -0.22 24.12
CA ALA A 447 14.74 -1.22 25.06
C ALA A 447 16.13 -0.89 25.66
N ASP A 448 16.90 -0.02 25.01
CA ASP A 448 18.31 0.26 25.36
C ASP A 448 18.45 0.94 26.73
N ASP A 449 17.54 1.86 27.06
CA ASP A 449 17.49 2.57 28.34
C ASP A 449 16.03 2.77 28.77
N PRO A 450 15.64 2.45 30.01
CA PRO A 450 14.27 2.63 30.49
C PRO A 450 13.80 4.09 30.54
N ARG A 451 14.72 5.06 30.40
CA ARG A 451 14.41 6.49 30.30
C ARG A 451 14.13 6.92 28.86
N HIS A 452 14.44 6.09 27.86
CA HIS A 452 14.09 6.41 26.49
C HIS A 452 12.58 6.39 26.30
N ARG A 453 12.05 7.42 25.62
CA ARG A 453 10.62 7.50 25.29
C ARG A 453 10.44 7.61 23.79
N LEU A 454 9.49 6.82 23.29
CA LEU A 454 9.09 6.80 21.89
C LEU A 454 7.67 7.34 21.77
N PHE A 455 7.52 8.46 21.07
CA PHE A 455 6.23 9.05 20.73
C PHE A 455 5.94 8.81 19.26
N VAL A 456 4.74 8.36 18.93
CA VAL A 456 4.32 8.15 17.54
C VAL A 456 3.15 9.06 17.23
N LEU A 457 3.33 10.00 16.30
CA LEU A 457 2.26 10.90 15.87
C LEU A 457 1.49 10.23 14.74
N THR A 458 0.19 10.02 14.95
CA THR A 458 -0.69 9.40 13.96
C THR A 458 -1.74 10.39 13.49
N GLY A 459 -2.29 10.11 12.30
CA GLY A 459 -3.41 10.86 11.78
C GLY A 459 -4.22 10.03 10.80
N ARG A 460 -5.30 10.61 10.30
CA ARG A 460 -6.15 9.98 9.28
C ARG A 460 -5.42 9.56 8.00
N GLY A 461 -4.21 10.09 7.73
CA GLY A 461 -3.37 9.66 6.61
C GLY A 461 -2.53 8.40 6.88
N THR A 462 -2.45 7.93 8.13
CA THR A 462 -1.73 6.71 8.50
C THR A 462 -2.54 5.49 8.03
N PHE A 463 -2.00 4.73 7.08
CA PHE A 463 -2.73 3.67 6.37
C PHE A 463 -1.81 2.54 5.82
N SER A 464 -2.36 1.36 5.56
CA SER A 464 -1.66 0.24 4.88
C SER A 464 -0.32 -0.14 5.53
N ALA A 465 0.80 -0.20 4.81
CA ALA A 465 2.10 -0.56 5.39
C ALA A 465 2.54 0.34 6.56
N ALA A 466 2.06 1.59 6.62
CA ALA A 466 2.28 2.45 7.79
C ALA A 466 1.47 1.99 9.00
N GLN A 467 0.27 1.44 8.80
CA GLN A 467 -0.49 0.76 9.85
C GLN A 467 0.24 -0.51 10.29
N VAL A 468 0.79 -1.31 9.37
CA VAL A 468 1.59 -2.49 9.72
C VAL A 468 2.77 -2.10 10.61
N PHE A 469 3.48 -1.02 10.25
CA PHE A 469 4.55 -0.48 11.07
C PHE A 469 4.04 -0.01 12.44
N LEU A 470 2.93 0.74 12.49
CA LEU A 470 2.33 1.21 13.75
C LEU A 470 1.92 0.03 14.65
N ASN A 471 1.32 -1.03 14.09
CA ASN A 471 0.95 -2.23 14.85
C ASN A 471 2.16 -2.89 15.48
N GLN A 472 3.25 -3.02 14.72
CA GLN A 472 4.49 -3.60 15.22
C GLN A 472 5.07 -2.74 16.34
N ILE A 473 5.11 -1.41 16.18
CA ILE A 473 5.62 -0.52 17.23
C ILE A 473 4.72 -0.51 18.48
N ASP A 474 3.39 -0.50 18.34
CA ASP A 474 2.42 -0.61 19.45
C ASP A 474 2.56 -1.94 20.21
N HIS A 475 2.84 -3.04 19.49
CA HIS A 475 3.02 -4.36 20.08
C HIS A 475 4.39 -4.54 20.75
N ASP A 476 5.47 -4.09 20.10
CA ASP A 476 6.85 -4.42 20.48
C ASP A 476 7.50 -3.37 21.40
N THR A 477 6.86 -2.23 21.64
CA THR A 477 7.45 -1.12 22.41
C THR A 477 6.43 -0.43 23.33
N PRO A 478 6.85 0.28 24.38
CA PRO A 478 5.96 1.11 25.20
C PRO A 478 5.61 2.47 24.54
N ALA A 479 5.56 2.53 23.21
CA ALA A 479 5.34 3.78 22.48
C ALA A 479 4.05 4.49 22.89
N ILE A 480 4.10 5.82 22.94
CA ILE A 480 2.97 6.69 23.25
C ILE A 480 2.44 7.28 21.94
N VAL A 481 1.23 6.86 21.55
CA VAL A 481 0.57 7.38 20.35
C VAL A 481 -0.12 8.72 20.64
N ALA A 482 0.05 9.71 19.76
CA ALA A 482 -0.52 11.05 19.87
C ALA A 482 -1.14 11.52 18.55
N GLY A 483 -2.17 12.37 18.61
CA GLY A 483 -2.86 12.93 17.43
C GLY A 483 -4.25 12.34 17.20
N GLU A 484 -4.57 12.00 15.95
CA GLU A 484 -5.83 11.34 15.57
C GLU A 484 -5.61 9.84 15.36
N PRO A 485 -6.64 8.99 15.50
CA PRO A 485 -6.57 7.62 15.05
C PRO A 485 -6.23 7.51 13.55
N SER A 486 -5.59 6.41 13.16
CA SER A 486 -5.30 6.05 11.77
C SER A 486 -6.56 5.65 10.99
N SER A 487 -6.46 5.63 9.66
CA SER A 487 -7.57 5.20 8.76
C SER A 487 -7.67 3.70 8.58
N SER A 488 -6.70 2.94 9.09
CA SER A 488 -6.77 1.49 9.18
C SER A 488 -7.03 1.02 10.62
N ARG A 489 -7.50 -0.22 10.74
CA ARG A 489 -7.56 -0.94 12.01
C ARG A 489 -6.32 -1.84 12.16
N PRO A 490 -5.96 -2.34 13.35
CA PRO A 490 -4.77 -3.18 13.51
C PRO A 490 -4.79 -4.42 12.63
N ASP A 491 -5.89 -5.17 12.67
CA ASP A 491 -6.08 -6.35 11.84
C ASP A 491 -7.02 -6.04 10.67
N PHE A 492 -6.46 -5.97 9.47
CA PHE A 492 -7.21 -5.52 8.30
C PHE A 492 -6.96 -6.39 7.06
N PRO A 493 -8.01 -6.61 6.22
CA PRO A 493 -7.83 -7.05 4.84
C PRO A 493 -7.08 -5.98 4.05
N GLY A 494 -6.10 -6.39 3.26
CA GLY A 494 -5.33 -5.48 2.41
C GLY A 494 -4.59 -6.19 1.29
N GLU A 495 -3.60 -5.48 0.76
CA GLU A 495 -2.86 -5.64 -0.51
C GLU A 495 -3.39 -4.72 -1.61
N ASP A 496 -2.45 -4.16 -2.37
CA ASP A 496 -2.74 -3.45 -3.60
C ASP A 496 -2.61 -4.45 -4.77
N THR A 497 -3.76 -4.88 -5.29
CA THR A 497 -3.87 -5.86 -6.37
C THR A 497 -4.28 -5.19 -7.68
N SER A 498 -3.88 -5.78 -8.80
CA SER A 498 -4.20 -5.23 -10.12
C SER A 498 -5.56 -5.72 -10.64
N LEU A 499 -6.61 -4.94 -10.37
CA LEU A 499 -7.93 -5.10 -10.99
C LEU A 499 -8.10 -4.13 -12.16
N ARG A 500 -8.48 -4.65 -13.33
CA ARG A 500 -8.93 -3.89 -14.49
C ARG A 500 -10.26 -4.46 -14.98
N LEU A 501 -11.29 -3.63 -15.06
CA LEU A 501 -12.58 -4.03 -15.59
C LEU A 501 -12.50 -4.19 -17.13
N PRO A 502 -12.90 -5.34 -17.69
CA PRO A 502 -12.61 -5.69 -19.08
C PRO A 502 -13.18 -4.73 -20.13
N TRP A 503 -14.37 -4.19 -19.89
CA TRP A 503 -15.05 -3.32 -20.84
C TRP A 503 -14.75 -1.84 -20.59
N SER A 504 -15.01 -1.34 -19.38
CA SER A 504 -14.84 0.08 -19.06
C SER A 504 -13.37 0.51 -18.97
N GLY A 505 -12.45 -0.44 -18.76
CA GLY A 505 -11.05 -0.17 -18.47
C GLY A 505 -10.82 0.49 -17.10
N VAL A 506 -11.85 0.49 -16.24
CA VAL A 506 -11.73 1.05 -14.89
C VAL A 506 -10.77 0.21 -14.08
N HIS A 507 -9.83 0.88 -13.43
CA HIS A 507 -8.87 0.25 -12.54
C HIS A 507 -9.37 0.23 -11.11
N GLY A 508 -8.85 -0.71 -10.32
CA GLY A 508 -9.12 -0.79 -8.91
C GLY A 508 -8.23 -1.80 -8.23
N SER A 509 -8.67 -2.22 -7.04
CA SER A 509 -7.96 -3.14 -6.17
C SER A 509 -8.97 -3.95 -5.35
N ILE A 510 -8.61 -5.17 -4.99
CA ILE A 510 -9.36 -6.07 -4.11
C ILE A 510 -8.40 -6.64 -3.06
N SER A 511 -8.76 -6.52 -1.79
CA SER A 511 -7.97 -7.04 -0.66
C SER A 511 -7.77 -8.55 -0.72
N SER A 512 -6.56 -9.01 -1.03
CA SER A 512 -6.25 -10.43 -1.21
C SER A 512 -5.67 -11.12 0.03
N ARG A 513 -5.25 -10.35 1.05
CA ARG A 513 -4.59 -10.90 2.25
C ARG A 513 -5.03 -10.21 3.54
N TRP A 514 -4.69 -10.84 4.66
CA TRP A 514 -4.79 -10.26 6.00
C TRP A 514 -3.44 -9.71 6.43
N HIS A 515 -3.45 -8.50 6.99
CA HIS A 515 -2.33 -7.95 7.74
C HIS A 515 -2.71 -7.90 9.21
N MET A 516 -1.93 -8.58 10.05
CA MET A 516 -2.22 -8.79 11.46
C MET A 516 -0.95 -9.01 12.26
N VAL A 517 -0.92 -8.56 13.51
CA VAL A 517 0.11 -8.93 14.49
C VAL A 517 -0.44 -9.97 15.46
N ASP A 518 -1.69 -9.79 15.90
CA ASP A 518 -2.43 -10.73 16.73
C ASP A 518 -3.83 -10.92 16.14
N GLY A 519 -4.16 -12.13 15.71
CA GLY A 519 -5.44 -12.44 15.07
C GLY A 519 -6.70 -12.31 15.92
N ALA A 520 -6.53 -12.05 17.22
CA ALA A 520 -7.63 -11.72 18.11
C ALA A 520 -7.86 -10.21 18.25
N ASP A 521 -7.07 -9.36 17.60
CA ASP A 521 -7.19 -7.90 17.73
C ASP A 521 -8.43 -7.38 17.01
N THR A 522 -9.44 -7.00 17.80
CA THR A 522 -10.73 -6.48 17.33
C THR A 522 -10.84 -4.96 17.45
N ARG A 523 -9.76 -4.27 17.83
CA ARG A 523 -9.77 -2.81 17.96
C ARG A 523 -10.10 -2.17 16.62
N VAL A 524 -10.91 -1.11 16.63
CA VAL A 524 -11.24 -0.35 15.40
C VAL A 524 -10.11 0.59 14.95
N TRP A 525 -9.18 0.90 15.86
CA TRP A 525 -7.95 1.66 15.66
C TRP A 525 -7.04 1.52 16.89
N ILE A 526 -5.77 1.91 16.77
CA ILE A 526 -4.90 2.15 17.93
C ILE A 526 -5.22 3.55 18.48
N ALA A 527 -5.76 3.61 19.70
CA ALA A 527 -6.23 4.86 20.28
C ALA A 527 -5.05 5.75 20.71
N PRO A 528 -5.00 7.02 20.26
CA PRO A 528 -4.02 7.97 20.78
C PRO A 528 -4.18 8.15 22.28
N ARG A 529 -3.09 8.00 23.03
CA ARG A 529 -3.05 8.31 24.47
C ARG A 529 -3.01 9.82 24.73
N ILE A 530 -2.55 10.59 23.73
CA ILE A 530 -2.60 12.05 23.70
C ILE A 530 -3.47 12.46 22.50
N PRO A 531 -4.80 12.44 22.62
CA PRO A 531 -5.70 12.77 21.52
C PRO A 531 -5.67 14.27 21.25
N VAL A 532 -5.32 14.65 20.02
CA VAL A 532 -5.27 16.04 19.58
C VAL A 532 -5.76 16.13 18.14
N ARG A 533 -6.74 17.01 17.89
CA ARG A 533 -7.26 17.29 16.55
C ARG A 533 -6.77 18.65 16.07
N LEU A 534 -6.59 18.77 14.76
CA LEU A 534 -6.14 20.00 14.13
C LEU A 534 -7.31 20.95 13.93
N THR A 535 -7.19 22.19 14.41
CA THR A 535 -8.13 23.28 14.10
C THR A 535 -7.68 24.05 12.87
N ALA A 536 -8.61 24.68 12.15
CA ALA A 536 -8.27 25.57 11.05
C ALA A 536 -7.39 26.72 11.54
N ARG A 537 -7.67 27.25 12.74
CA ARG A 537 -6.86 28.30 13.37
C ARG A 537 -5.39 27.88 13.53
N ASP A 538 -5.12 26.69 14.05
CA ASP A 538 -3.75 26.22 14.25
C ASP A 538 -3.05 25.98 12.90
N TYR A 539 -3.75 25.35 11.94
CA TYR A 539 -3.22 25.11 10.60
C TYR A 539 -2.82 26.40 9.88
N PHE A 540 -3.73 27.38 9.78
CA PHE A 540 -3.45 28.66 9.11
C PHE A 540 -2.44 29.52 9.86
N ALA A 541 -2.24 29.27 11.17
CA ALA A 541 -1.19 29.91 11.97
C ALA A 541 0.15 29.16 11.97
N ASN A 542 0.30 28.09 11.17
CA ASN A 542 1.48 27.21 11.17
C ASN A 542 1.85 26.63 12.54
N ARG A 543 0.84 26.33 13.38
CA ARG A 543 1.03 25.67 14.67
C ARG A 543 0.78 24.16 14.53
N ASP A 544 1.61 23.38 15.23
CA ASP A 544 1.45 21.94 15.32
C ASP A 544 0.96 21.56 16.74
N PRO A 545 -0.37 21.50 16.95
CA PRO A 545 -0.90 21.25 18.29
C PRO A 545 -0.55 19.84 18.80
N VAL A 546 -0.31 18.87 17.91
CA VAL A 546 0.05 17.49 18.30
C VAL A 546 1.47 17.46 18.86
N LEU A 547 2.42 18.05 18.12
CA LEU A 547 3.81 18.12 18.57
C LEU A 547 3.93 19.01 19.82
N ASP A 548 3.21 20.14 19.88
CA ASP A 548 3.17 21.01 21.06
C ASP A 548 2.74 20.24 22.32
N ALA A 549 1.70 19.40 22.23
CA ALA A 549 1.22 18.58 23.34
C ALA A 549 2.27 17.53 23.78
N VAL A 550 2.93 16.88 22.82
CA VAL A 550 4.01 15.92 23.12
C VAL A 550 5.19 16.60 23.82
N LEU A 551 5.61 17.78 23.34
CA LEU A 551 6.67 18.57 23.97
C LEU A 551 6.28 19.01 25.39
N GLU A 552 4.99 19.27 25.65
CA GLU A 552 4.51 19.58 26.99
C GLU A 552 4.60 18.38 27.94
N VAL A 553 4.21 17.18 27.49
CA VAL A 553 4.38 15.93 28.26
C VAL A 553 5.86 15.70 28.55
N MET A 554 6.74 15.90 27.56
CA MET A 554 8.18 15.74 27.75
C MET A 554 8.73 16.62 28.87
N ARG A 555 8.23 17.85 29.02
CA ARG A 555 8.66 18.80 30.07
C ARG A 555 8.13 18.48 31.46
N LYS A 556 6.95 17.88 31.59
CA LYS A 556 6.33 17.59 32.91
C LYS A 556 6.95 16.38 33.60
N GLU A 557 7.60 15.51 32.84
CA GLU A 557 8.26 14.30 33.35
C GLU A 557 9.78 14.46 33.51
N GLN A 558 10.33 15.64 33.21
CA GLN A 558 11.70 16.05 33.56
C GLN A 558 11.72 16.63 34.97
#